data_AF-A0A8T8X0G8-F1
#
_entry.id   AF-A0A8T8X0G8-F1
#
_cell.length_a   1.000
_cell.length_b   1.000
_cell.length_c   1.000
_cell.angle_alpha   90.00
_cell.angle_beta   90.00
_cell.angle_gamma   90.00
#
_symmetry.space_group_name_H-M   'P 1'
#
loop_
_entity.id
_entity.type
_entity.pdbx_description
1 polymer ?
#
loop_
_entity_poly.entity_id
_entity_poly.type
_entity_poly.pdbx_seq_one_letter_code
_entity_poly.pdbx_strand_id
1 'polypeptide(L)'
;MSETPASHRMPVELLLEVAKWMDNQTLSRLSRTCTSFKDEFRDQLRKRAIEYAVPTLNPSYWRHELVNAVRQSQGQSDEISASTRSALARLYSDVIRKGLRPEYAAFLPRQPLYDAICRGHYLTVDRLLRGGGVEVANGQNFWDEPMLHIAVKLRRVEAVRLLLQHGADPNVEDKEQMRALDIIVPRCAHAATYRLLVDAGGVPSSLHMFGMDMLNLKGGACLLLDVIENARGTGRYEPQWWVILVSAIHGEHRNFLEEIFDHRPELLQLWRESLASPKVTLFDIAVKLARFQIAALLVRKGVPLHDAPADYWFNDGKMRRIHVPYREVWKAFLTRAPGVLLDALLERPELRDYKFKDAIRERAMRLNGFGLSAHTTRMYTGFRS
;
A
#
# COMPACT_ATOMS: atom_id res chain seq x y z
N MET A 1 1.45 8.84 31.68
CA MET A 1 2.23 10.06 31.94
C MET A 1 3.62 9.62 32.37
N SER A 2 4.62 9.69 31.48
CA SER A 2 6.02 9.51 31.84
C SER A 2 6.71 10.86 31.68
N GLU A 3 6.92 11.54 32.80
CA GLU A 3 7.69 12.79 32.85
C GLU A 3 9.16 12.45 32.66
N THR A 4 9.69 12.68 31.45
CA THR A 4 11.13 12.80 31.25
C THR A 4 11.61 14.09 31.93
N PRO A 5 12.69 14.04 32.73
CA PRO A 5 13.14 15.16 33.55
C PRO A 5 13.55 16.37 32.70
N ALA A 6 13.14 17.56 33.16
CA ALA A 6 13.25 18.85 32.47
C ALA A 6 14.69 19.37 32.23
N SER A 7 15.73 18.56 32.48
CA SER A 7 17.12 19.02 32.49
C SER A 7 17.87 18.91 31.15
N HIS A 8 17.23 18.41 30.07
CA HIS A 8 17.83 18.30 28.74
C HIS A 8 16.91 18.82 27.61
N ARG A 9 15.98 19.73 27.92
CA ARG A 9 15.24 20.45 26.87
C ARG A 9 16.07 21.63 26.40
N MET A 10 16.40 21.62 25.12
CA MET A 10 17.07 22.75 24.48
C MET A 10 16.17 23.99 24.61
N PRO A 11 16.67 25.13 25.10
CA PRO A 11 15.86 26.34 25.30
C PRO A 11 15.18 26.75 23.99
N VAL A 12 13.91 27.15 24.07
CA VAL A 12 13.08 27.51 22.90
C VAL A 12 13.76 28.64 22.10
N GLU A 13 14.46 29.54 22.78
CA GLU A 13 15.21 30.64 22.18
C GLU A 13 16.38 30.17 21.31
N LEU A 14 17.10 29.13 21.75
CA LEU A 14 18.20 28.51 21.01
C LEU A 14 17.69 27.76 19.78
N LEU A 15 16.57 27.06 19.92
CA LEU A 15 15.90 26.36 18.82
C LEU A 15 15.34 27.31 17.76
N LEU A 16 14.80 28.46 18.18
CA LEU A 16 14.34 29.51 17.27
C LEU A 16 15.50 30.11 16.47
N GLU A 17 16.68 30.24 17.08
CA GLU A 17 17.85 30.74 16.39
C GLU A 17 18.35 29.73 15.35
N VAL A 18 18.37 28.44 15.68
CA VAL A 18 18.67 27.37 14.72
C VAL A 18 17.66 27.35 13.56
N ALA A 19 16.36 27.46 13.86
CA ALA A 19 15.30 27.46 12.86
C ALA A 19 15.31 28.67 11.91
N LYS A 20 15.97 29.78 12.27
CA LYS A 20 16.18 30.92 11.35
C LYS A 20 17.15 30.60 10.21
N TRP A 21 18.07 29.65 10.41
CA TRP A 21 19.10 29.30 9.44
C TRP A 21 18.75 28.06 8.60
N MET A 22 17.56 27.48 8.79
CA MET A 22 17.09 26.31 8.05
C MET A 22 16.12 26.73 6.95
N ASP A 23 16.22 26.10 5.77
CA ASP A 23 15.24 26.31 4.71
C ASP A 23 13.89 25.65 5.03
N ASN A 24 12.84 26.11 4.35
CA ASN A 24 11.46 25.65 4.57
C ASN A 24 11.28 24.15 4.31
N GLN A 25 12.09 23.56 3.42
CA GLN A 25 12.02 22.13 3.08
C GLN A 25 12.62 21.28 4.21
N THR A 26 13.70 21.74 4.83
CA THR A 26 14.39 21.10 5.94
C THR A 26 13.58 21.22 7.23
N LEU A 27 12.97 22.39 7.50
CA LEU A 27 12.03 22.58 8.61
C LEU A 27 10.79 21.68 8.49
N SER A 28 10.25 21.53 7.27
CA SER A 28 9.12 20.65 7.00
C SER A 28 9.48 19.17 7.22
N ARG A 29 10.66 18.73 6.79
CA ARG A 29 11.16 17.36 7.05
C ARG A 29 11.38 17.09 8.54
N LEU A 30 11.95 18.05 9.28
CA LEU A 30 12.19 17.93 10.72
C LEU A 30 10.87 17.87 11.52
N SER A 31 9.90 18.71 11.16
CA SER A 31 8.54 18.71 11.75
C SER A 31 7.79 17.39 11.49
N ARG A 32 8.05 16.72 10.36
CA ARG A 32 7.48 15.41 10.03
C ARG A 32 8.10 14.24 10.81
N THR A 33 9.36 14.37 11.26
CA THR A 33 10.11 13.28 11.92
C THR A 33 10.14 13.40 13.45
N CYS A 34 10.05 14.62 14.00
CA CYS A 34 10.02 14.85 15.45
C CYS A 34 8.65 15.37 15.91
N THR A 35 7.79 14.49 16.40
CA THR A 35 6.45 14.82 16.91
C THR A 35 6.48 15.81 18.08
N SER A 36 7.43 15.68 19.01
CA SER A 36 7.61 16.65 20.10
C SER A 36 7.92 18.06 19.59
N PHE A 37 8.71 18.17 18.52
CA PHE A 37 9.02 19.45 17.88
C PHE A 37 7.78 20.02 17.17
N LYS A 38 7.01 19.18 16.46
CA LYS A 38 5.77 19.60 15.80
C LYS A 38 4.74 20.16 16.79
N ASP A 39 4.55 19.51 17.93
CA ASP A 39 3.53 19.90 18.89
C ASP A 39 3.93 21.13 19.72
N GLU A 40 5.21 21.26 20.08
CA GLU A 40 5.72 22.42 20.82
C GLU A 40 5.80 23.69 19.93
N PHE A 41 6.04 23.53 18.62
CA PHE A 41 6.19 24.65 17.67
C PHE A 41 4.96 24.85 16.76
N ARG A 42 3.84 24.17 16.99
CA ARG A 42 2.66 24.19 16.11
C ARG A 42 2.20 25.61 15.77
N ASP A 43 2.02 26.46 16.78
CA ASP A 43 1.51 27.82 16.59
C ASP A 43 2.53 28.78 15.98
N GLN A 44 3.83 28.54 16.20
CA GLN A 44 4.91 29.39 15.69
C GLN A 44 5.25 29.04 14.24
N LEU A 45 5.25 27.75 13.89
CA LEU A 45 5.31 27.28 12.49
C LEU A 45 4.08 27.77 11.73
N ARG A 46 2.89 27.72 12.35
CA ARG A 46 1.65 28.27 11.77
C ARG A 46 1.76 29.79 11.58
N LYS A 47 2.28 30.54 12.55
CA LYS A 47 2.48 32.00 12.44
C LYS A 47 3.49 32.35 11.34
N ARG A 48 4.62 31.64 11.25
CA ARG A 48 5.60 31.83 10.16
C ARG A 48 5.06 31.42 8.79
N ALA A 49 4.26 30.34 8.72
CA ALA A 49 3.57 29.94 7.50
C ALA A 49 2.54 31.00 7.08
N ILE A 50 1.83 31.61 8.04
CA ILE A 50 0.90 32.73 7.82
C ILE A 50 1.64 34.00 7.38
N GLU A 51 2.75 34.37 8.02
CA GLU A 51 3.60 35.52 7.64
C GLU A 51 4.23 35.35 6.24
N TYR A 52 4.54 34.12 5.84
CA TYR A 52 5.06 33.80 4.51
C TYR A 52 3.94 33.72 3.44
N ALA A 53 2.69 33.43 3.84
CA ALA A 53 1.54 33.27 2.94
C ALA A 53 0.72 34.54 2.71
N VAL A 54 1.09 35.69 3.30
CA VAL A 54 0.32 36.93 3.21
C VAL A 54 1.11 38.05 2.52
N PRO A 55 0.62 38.52 1.37
CA PRO A 55 0.56 39.94 1.07
C PRO A 55 -0.90 40.40 1.22
N THR A 56 -1.17 41.21 2.24
CA THR A 56 -2.49 41.76 2.55
C THR A 56 -2.86 42.96 1.65
N LEU A 57 -4.03 42.85 1.02
CA LEU A 57 -5.09 43.87 0.85
C LEU A 57 -4.97 44.99 -0.22
N ASN A 58 -5.79 44.88 -1.30
CA ASN A 58 -6.73 45.94 -1.74
C ASN A 58 -7.82 45.36 -2.71
N PRO A 59 -9.12 45.30 -2.34
CA PRO A 59 -10.20 44.68 -3.14
C PRO A 59 -10.62 45.40 -4.44
N SER A 60 -10.25 46.66 -4.68
CA SER A 60 -10.68 47.44 -5.87
C SER A 60 -9.81 47.25 -7.11
N TYR A 61 -8.58 46.76 -6.94
CA TYR A 61 -7.61 46.48 -8.01
C TYR A 61 -8.01 45.27 -8.88
N TRP A 62 -8.71 44.31 -8.30
CA TRP A 62 -8.97 43.01 -8.92
C TRP A 62 -10.17 42.98 -9.90
N ARG A 63 -10.94 44.07 -10.00
CA ARG A 63 -12.20 44.07 -10.79
C ARG A 63 -12.02 44.30 -12.29
N HIS A 64 -11.03 45.09 -12.71
CA HIS A 64 -10.91 45.54 -14.11
C HIS A 64 -10.01 44.64 -14.97
N GLU A 65 -8.86 44.25 -14.42
CA GLU A 65 -7.80 43.48 -15.10
C GLU A 65 -8.15 42.02 -15.32
N LEU A 66 -8.85 41.46 -14.34
CA LEU A 66 -9.20 40.08 -14.38
C LEU A 66 -10.07 39.82 -15.64
N VAL A 67 -11.12 40.63 -15.85
CA VAL A 67 -12.19 40.31 -16.82
C VAL A 67 -11.71 40.04 -18.25
N ASN A 68 -10.62 40.68 -18.68
CA ASN A 68 -10.06 40.57 -20.03
C ASN A 68 -9.10 39.38 -20.23
N ALA A 69 -8.34 38.99 -19.21
CA ALA A 69 -7.19 38.10 -19.40
C ALA A 69 -7.57 36.60 -19.60
N VAL A 70 -8.70 36.14 -19.08
CA VAL A 70 -9.22 34.76 -19.32
C VAL A 70 -9.64 34.55 -20.77
N ARG A 71 -10.20 35.59 -21.39
CA ARG A 71 -10.73 35.52 -22.75
C ARG A 71 -9.65 35.46 -23.83
N GLN A 72 -8.43 35.92 -23.54
CA GLN A 72 -7.33 35.99 -24.52
C GLN A 72 -6.39 34.77 -24.50
N SER A 73 -6.46 33.88 -23.50
CA SER A 73 -5.46 32.81 -23.28
C SER A 73 -5.68 31.46 -24.01
N GLN A 74 -6.52 31.41 -25.05
CA GLN A 74 -6.63 30.20 -25.90
C GLN A 74 -5.47 30.02 -26.89
N GLY A 75 -4.46 30.91 -26.90
CA GLY A 75 -3.32 30.83 -27.80
C GLY A 75 -1.98 31.08 -27.11
N GLN A 76 -1.15 30.04 -27.06
CA GLN A 76 0.32 30.03 -26.96
C GLN A 76 1.04 30.47 -25.66
N SER A 77 1.98 29.60 -25.29
CA SER A 77 3.26 29.77 -24.59
C SER A 77 3.40 30.74 -23.41
N ASP A 78 3.78 30.14 -22.29
CA ASP A 78 4.69 30.64 -21.25
C ASP A 78 4.33 31.82 -20.33
N GLU A 79 3.33 32.65 -20.62
CA GLU A 79 2.86 33.67 -19.65
C GLU A 79 1.45 33.39 -19.13
N ILE A 80 1.33 32.61 -18.06
CA ILE A 80 0.05 32.52 -17.30
C ILE A 80 0.26 33.11 -15.91
N SER A 81 0.52 34.40 -15.92
CA SER A 81 0.36 35.32 -14.80
C SER A 81 -0.93 36.14 -15.07
N ALA A 82 -1.70 36.48 -14.04
CA ALA A 82 -2.90 37.34 -14.07
C ALA A 82 -4.19 36.80 -14.74
N SER A 83 -4.10 36.10 -15.87
CA SER A 83 -5.27 35.57 -16.60
C SER A 83 -6.09 34.56 -15.82
N THR A 84 -5.46 33.50 -15.33
CA THR A 84 -6.16 32.48 -14.55
C THR A 84 -6.74 33.06 -13.26
N ARG A 85 -6.00 33.97 -12.59
CA ARG A 85 -6.46 34.68 -11.38
C ARG A 85 -7.81 35.37 -11.60
N SER A 86 -8.15 35.70 -12.84
CA SER A 86 -9.44 36.25 -13.20
C SER A 86 -10.65 35.39 -13.20
N ALA A 87 -10.57 34.27 -13.92
CA ALA A 87 -11.73 33.42 -14.13
C ALA A 87 -12.35 33.07 -12.77
N LEU A 88 -11.45 32.93 -11.82
CA LEU A 88 -11.62 32.63 -10.43
C LEU A 88 -12.35 33.75 -9.70
N ALA A 89 -11.84 34.99 -9.67
CA ALA A 89 -12.52 36.04 -8.92
C ALA A 89 -13.92 36.38 -9.46
N ARG A 90 -14.18 36.14 -10.75
CA ARG A 90 -15.54 36.26 -11.33
C ARG A 90 -16.48 35.16 -10.84
N LEU A 91 -16.03 33.90 -10.89
CA LEU A 91 -16.79 32.76 -10.36
C LEU A 91 -17.09 32.96 -8.86
N TYR A 92 -16.15 33.55 -8.11
CA TYR A 92 -16.33 33.90 -6.70
C TYR A 92 -17.34 34.98 -6.42
N SER A 93 -17.29 36.06 -7.18
CA SER A 93 -18.19 37.18 -6.99
C SER A 93 -19.66 36.80 -7.23
N ASP A 94 -19.94 35.88 -8.15
CA ASP A 94 -21.31 35.49 -8.49
C ASP A 94 -21.88 34.44 -7.53
N VAL A 95 -21.01 33.57 -6.99
CA VAL A 95 -21.33 32.62 -5.92
C VAL A 95 -21.67 33.38 -4.63
N ILE A 96 -20.84 34.34 -4.19
CA ILE A 96 -21.12 35.17 -3.01
C ILE A 96 -22.43 35.96 -3.17
N ARG A 97 -22.65 36.56 -4.35
CA ARG A 97 -23.84 37.40 -4.64
C ARG A 97 -25.14 36.61 -4.65
N LYS A 98 -25.12 35.32 -4.98
CA LYS A 98 -26.31 34.44 -4.92
C LYS A 98 -26.68 34.00 -3.50
N GLY A 99 -26.03 34.56 -2.48
CA GLY A 99 -26.38 34.30 -1.07
C GLY A 99 -25.74 33.02 -0.54
N LEU A 100 -24.48 32.76 -0.89
CA LEU A 100 -23.75 31.69 -0.21
C LEU A 100 -23.54 32.06 1.25
N ARG A 101 -23.90 31.13 2.14
CA ARG A 101 -23.69 31.27 3.59
C ARG A 101 -22.21 31.58 3.87
N PRO A 102 -21.89 32.42 4.89
CA PRO A 102 -20.52 32.87 5.18
C PRO A 102 -19.49 31.73 5.34
N GLU A 103 -19.95 30.58 5.83
CA GLU A 103 -19.20 29.32 5.94
C GLU A 103 -18.54 28.91 4.60
N TYR A 104 -19.14 29.23 3.45
CA TYR A 104 -18.63 28.83 2.15
C TYR A 104 -17.59 29.78 1.56
N ALA A 105 -17.45 31.01 2.08
CA ALA A 105 -16.48 31.99 1.59
C ALA A 105 -15.01 31.55 1.82
N ALA A 106 -14.77 30.70 2.82
CA ALA A 106 -13.46 30.14 3.12
C ALA A 106 -12.96 29.14 2.06
N PHE A 107 -13.88 28.45 1.37
CA PHE A 107 -13.58 27.44 0.34
C PHE A 107 -13.49 28.03 -1.06
N LEU A 108 -13.86 29.30 -1.20
CA LEU A 108 -13.83 30.02 -2.44
C LEU A 108 -12.40 30.04 -3.01
N PRO A 109 -11.34 30.54 -2.37
CA PRO A 109 -9.99 30.60 -2.96
C PRO A 109 -9.45 29.30 -3.60
N ARG A 110 -10.00 28.13 -3.25
CA ARG A 110 -9.58 26.80 -3.69
C ARG A 110 -10.41 26.20 -4.84
N GLN A 111 -11.59 26.74 -5.21
CA GLN A 111 -12.30 26.22 -6.40
C GLN A 111 -11.53 26.37 -7.73
N PRO A 112 -10.57 27.30 -7.94
CA PRO A 112 -9.73 27.27 -9.12
C PRO A 112 -9.04 25.96 -9.34
N LEU A 113 -8.50 25.47 -8.23
CA LEU A 113 -7.65 24.32 -8.21
C LEU A 113 -8.53 23.10 -8.44
N TYR A 114 -9.68 23.04 -7.77
CA TYR A 114 -10.71 22.04 -8.02
C TYR A 114 -11.12 21.99 -9.50
N ASP A 115 -11.53 23.11 -10.10
CA ASP A 115 -11.97 23.16 -11.49
C ASP A 115 -10.85 22.79 -12.46
N ALA A 116 -9.62 23.24 -12.20
CA ALA A 116 -8.45 22.91 -13.00
C ALA A 116 -8.12 21.40 -12.92
N ILE A 117 -8.23 20.78 -11.74
CA ILE A 117 -8.07 19.33 -11.54
C ILE A 117 -9.16 18.58 -12.30
N CYS A 118 -10.43 18.97 -12.16
CA CYS A 118 -11.57 18.36 -12.84
C CYS A 118 -11.40 18.34 -14.35
N ARG A 119 -10.97 19.48 -14.91
CA ARG A 119 -10.78 19.69 -16.35
C ARG A 119 -9.44 19.14 -16.87
N GLY A 120 -8.54 18.68 -16.00
CA GLY A 120 -7.20 18.19 -16.40
C GLY A 120 -6.27 19.31 -16.90
N HIS A 121 -6.48 20.55 -16.47
CA HIS A 121 -5.66 21.70 -16.86
C HIS A 121 -4.39 21.77 -15.99
N TYR A 122 -3.47 20.81 -16.17
CA TYR A 122 -2.32 20.60 -15.28
C TYR A 122 -1.38 21.81 -15.19
N LEU A 123 -1.21 22.56 -16.28
CA LEU A 123 -0.42 23.79 -16.26
C LEU A 123 -1.04 24.87 -15.36
N THR A 124 -2.37 24.93 -15.32
CA THR A 124 -3.13 25.81 -14.43
C THR A 124 -3.01 25.34 -12.98
N VAL A 125 -3.08 24.02 -12.75
CA VAL A 125 -2.86 23.40 -11.43
C VAL A 125 -1.48 23.78 -10.89
N ASP A 126 -0.40 23.57 -11.66
CA ASP A 126 0.97 23.90 -11.24
C ASP A 126 1.11 25.38 -10.86
N ARG A 127 0.58 26.28 -11.67
CA ARG A 127 0.68 27.73 -11.40
C ARG A 127 -0.13 28.18 -10.19
N LEU A 128 -1.30 27.59 -9.96
CA LEU A 128 -2.10 27.85 -8.76
C LEU A 128 -1.38 27.36 -7.50
N LEU A 129 -0.76 26.18 -7.56
CA LEU A 129 0.00 25.60 -6.45
C LEU A 129 1.27 26.40 -6.14
N ARG A 130 2.01 26.87 -7.16
CA ARG A 130 3.17 27.76 -6.97
C ARG A 130 2.80 29.09 -6.29
N GLY A 131 1.64 29.64 -6.64
CA GLY A 131 1.17 30.91 -6.07
C GLY A 131 0.55 30.78 -4.66
N GLY A 132 0.02 29.60 -4.33
CA GLY A 132 -0.70 29.35 -3.07
C GLY A 132 0.04 28.49 -2.04
N GLY A 133 1.09 27.78 -2.45
CA GLY A 133 1.89 26.91 -1.59
C GLY A 133 1.15 25.70 -1.02
N VAL A 134 1.73 25.14 0.05
CA VAL A 134 1.29 23.89 0.71
C VAL A 134 -0.14 23.96 1.26
N GLU A 135 -0.58 25.13 1.72
CA GLU A 135 -1.94 25.36 2.25
C GLU A 135 -3.04 25.24 1.19
N VAL A 136 -2.69 25.53 -0.07
CA VAL A 136 -3.59 25.35 -1.21
C VAL A 136 -3.55 23.89 -1.68
N ALA A 137 -2.38 23.24 -1.65
CA ALA A 137 -2.23 21.82 -1.98
C ALA A 137 -3.00 20.89 -1.01
N ASN A 138 -3.02 21.22 0.28
CA ASN A 138 -3.78 20.53 1.33
C ASN A 138 -5.22 21.05 1.49
N GLY A 139 -5.65 21.94 0.61
CA GLY A 139 -6.98 22.51 0.66
C GLY A 139 -8.08 21.49 0.39
N GLN A 140 -9.31 21.87 0.76
CA GLN A 140 -10.53 21.12 0.48
C GLN A 140 -11.44 21.89 -0.48
N ASN A 141 -12.30 21.16 -1.20
CA ASN A 141 -13.35 21.74 -2.04
C ASN A 141 -14.54 22.21 -1.19
N PHE A 142 -15.63 22.61 -1.85
CA PHE A 142 -16.87 23.04 -1.19
C PHE A 142 -17.53 21.94 -0.33
N TRP A 143 -17.26 20.68 -0.65
CA TRP A 143 -17.80 19.50 0.02
C TRP A 143 -16.88 18.98 1.13
N ASP A 144 -15.90 19.77 1.56
CA ASP A 144 -14.82 19.42 2.49
C ASP A 144 -13.97 18.22 2.03
N GLU A 145 -13.92 17.97 0.73
CA GLU A 145 -13.12 16.89 0.16
C GLU A 145 -11.70 17.41 -0.16
N PRO A 146 -10.63 16.75 0.31
CA PRO A 146 -9.27 17.19 0.03
C PRO A 146 -8.94 17.16 -1.46
N MET A 147 -8.15 18.13 -1.95
CA MET A 147 -7.78 18.23 -3.38
C MET A 147 -7.12 16.94 -3.90
N LEU A 148 -6.33 16.29 -3.06
CA LEU A 148 -5.66 15.04 -3.42
C LEU A 148 -6.66 13.89 -3.63
N HIS A 149 -7.70 13.79 -2.79
CA HIS A 149 -8.76 12.79 -2.95
C HIS A 149 -9.51 12.97 -4.26
N ILE A 150 -9.81 14.21 -4.61
CA ILE A 150 -10.49 14.56 -5.87
C ILE A 150 -9.62 14.15 -7.07
N ALA A 151 -8.32 14.49 -7.05
CA ALA A 151 -7.41 14.12 -8.12
C ALA A 151 -7.32 12.59 -8.30
N VAL A 152 -7.36 11.83 -7.19
CA VAL A 152 -7.38 10.37 -7.22
C VAL A 152 -8.72 9.82 -7.73
N LYS A 153 -9.86 10.27 -7.21
CA LYS A 153 -11.21 9.84 -7.67
C LYS A 153 -11.42 10.10 -9.15
N LEU A 154 -10.92 11.23 -9.64
CA LEU A 154 -10.98 11.62 -11.06
C LEU A 154 -9.86 10.99 -11.92
N ARG A 155 -8.99 10.17 -11.33
CA ARG A 155 -7.91 9.44 -12.01
C ARG A 155 -6.92 10.37 -12.73
N ARG A 156 -6.68 11.55 -12.18
CA ARG A 156 -5.80 12.58 -12.74
C ARG A 156 -4.37 12.41 -12.19
N VAL A 157 -3.62 11.46 -12.73
CA VAL A 157 -2.26 11.10 -12.26
C VAL A 157 -1.33 12.32 -12.20
N GLU A 158 -1.38 13.20 -13.20
CA GLU A 158 -0.58 14.41 -13.28
C GLU A 158 -1.00 15.44 -12.21
N ALA A 159 -2.29 15.53 -11.88
CA ALA A 159 -2.74 16.38 -10.79
C ALA A 159 -2.29 15.84 -9.42
N VAL A 160 -2.35 14.51 -9.22
CA VAL A 160 -1.80 13.85 -8.02
C VAL A 160 -0.31 14.16 -7.89
N ARG A 161 0.46 14.00 -8.97
CA ARG A 161 1.89 14.32 -9.00
C ARG A 161 2.16 15.77 -8.61
N LEU A 162 1.46 16.73 -9.23
CA LEU A 162 1.63 18.15 -8.96
C LEU A 162 1.28 18.50 -7.51
N LEU A 163 0.16 17.99 -7.00
CA LEU A 163 -0.24 18.21 -5.60
C LEU A 163 0.82 17.71 -4.62
N LEU A 164 1.33 16.49 -4.82
CA LEU A 164 2.38 15.92 -3.97
C LEU A 164 3.71 16.68 -4.09
N GLN A 165 4.10 17.10 -5.30
CA GLN A 165 5.30 17.92 -5.52
C GLN A 165 5.23 19.27 -4.78
N HIS A 166 4.03 19.84 -4.67
CA HIS A 166 3.77 21.08 -3.93
C HIS A 166 3.40 20.85 -2.46
N GLY A 167 3.66 19.66 -1.92
CA GLY A 167 3.58 19.35 -0.49
C GLY A 167 2.21 18.97 0.04
N ALA A 168 1.27 18.54 -0.82
CA ALA A 168 0.06 17.87 -0.36
C ALA A 168 0.42 16.64 0.49
N ASP A 169 -0.22 16.52 1.64
CA ASP A 169 -0.07 15.41 2.56
C ASP A 169 -0.94 14.23 2.08
N PRO A 170 -0.35 13.07 1.73
CA PRO A 170 -1.10 11.90 1.27
C PRO A 170 -1.94 11.24 2.36
N ASN A 171 -1.78 11.63 3.62
CA ASN A 171 -2.44 11.04 4.78
C ASN A 171 -3.63 11.88 5.30
N VAL A 172 -4.02 12.96 4.60
CA VAL A 172 -5.24 13.69 4.94
C VAL A 172 -6.43 12.74 4.88
N GLU A 173 -7.29 12.84 5.88
CA GLU A 173 -8.53 12.06 5.97
C GLU A 173 -9.69 12.92 5.46
N ASP A 174 -10.56 12.31 4.66
CA ASP A 174 -11.84 12.93 4.29
C ASP A 174 -12.89 12.73 5.41
N LYS A 175 -14.13 13.13 5.13
CA LYS A 175 -15.27 12.98 6.05
C LYS A 175 -15.56 11.54 6.44
N GLU A 176 -15.17 10.58 5.61
CA GLU A 176 -15.36 9.15 5.85
C GLU A 176 -14.13 8.52 6.54
N GLN A 177 -13.16 9.34 6.99
CA GLN A 177 -11.87 8.91 7.55
C GLN A 177 -11.01 8.13 6.53
N MET A 178 -11.29 8.32 5.25
CA MET A 178 -10.57 7.66 4.17
C MET A 178 -9.41 8.55 3.71
N ARG A 179 -8.29 7.91 3.40
CA ARG A 179 -7.10 8.58 2.86
C ARG A 179 -7.05 8.43 1.35
N ALA A 180 -6.17 9.20 0.71
CA ALA A 180 -6.01 9.17 -0.74
C ALA A 180 -5.69 7.76 -1.29
N LEU A 181 -5.00 6.91 -0.52
CA LEU A 181 -4.74 5.51 -0.89
C LEU A 181 -6.00 4.61 -0.82
N ASP A 182 -6.93 4.90 0.09
CA ASP A 182 -8.09 4.03 0.35
C ASP A 182 -9.20 4.19 -0.68
N ILE A 183 -9.24 5.34 -1.37
CA ILE A 183 -10.25 5.64 -2.38
C ILE A 183 -9.84 5.19 -3.80
N ILE A 184 -8.63 4.62 -3.96
CA ILE A 184 -8.19 4.10 -5.25
C ILE A 184 -8.97 2.83 -5.58
N VAL A 185 -9.60 2.80 -6.75
CA VAL A 185 -10.29 1.61 -7.23
C VAL A 185 -9.27 0.57 -7.71
N PRO A 186 -9.22 -0.65 -7.13
CA PRO A 186 -8.17 -1.64 -7.40
C PRO A 186 -8.14 -2.23 -8.83
N ARG A 187 -9.15 -1.94 -9.67
CA ARG A 187 -9.43 -2.67 -10.92
C ARG A 187 -9.02 -1.98 -12.23
N CYS A 188 -8.35 -0.83 -12.19
CA CYS A 188 -7.91 -0.11 -13.39
C CYS A 188 -6.48 0.44 -13.23
N ALA A 189 -5.88 0.92 -14.34
CA ALA A 189 -4.52 1.46 -14.49
C ALA A 189 -4.11 2.55 -13.45
N HIS A 190 -3.96 2.16 -12.19
CA HIS A 190 -3.68 3.02 -11.04
C HIS A 190 -2.34 2.70 -10.37
N ALA A 191 -1.53 1.79 -10.94
CA ALA A 191 -0.21 1.46 -10.42
C ALA A 191 0.67 2.71 -10.25
N ALA A 192 0.59 3.66 -11.20
CA ALA A 192 1.28 4.93 -11.12
C ALA A 192 0.77 5.81 -9.96
N THR A 193 -0.54 5.86 -9.73
CA THR A 193 -1.13 6.63 -8.62
C THR A 193 -0.77 6.02 -7.27
N TYR A 194 -0.85 4.70 -7.11
CA TYR A 194 -0.37 4.01 -5.92
C TYR A 194 1.08 4.34 -5.66
N ARG A 195 1.95 4.18 -6.66
CA ARG A 195 3.38 4.46 -6.55
C ARG A 195 3.65 5.89 -6.10
N LEU A 196 3.02 6.89 -6.74
CA LEU A 196 3.18 8.29 -6.36
C LEU A 196 2.80 8.56 -4.90
N LEU A 197 1.68 8.02 -4.43
CA LEU A 197 1.21 8.23 -3.05
C LEU A 197 2.08 7.51 -2.03
N VAL A 198 2.50 6.27 -2.33
CA VAL A 198 3.37 5.48 -1.45
C VAL A 198 4.77 6.11 -1.36
N ASP A 199 5.34 6.53 -2.49
CA ASP A 199 6.64 7.23 -2.52
C ASP A 199 6.59 8.57 -1.77
N ALA A 200 5.41 9.20 -1.70
CA ALA A 200 5.19 10.42 -0.92
C ALA A 200 4.95 10.17 0.59
N GLY A 201 5.03 8.91 1.06
CA GLY A 201 4.80 8.55 2.47
C GLY A 201 3.34 8.30 2.83
N GLY A 202 2.50 7.99 1.84
CA GLY A 202 1.10 7.64 2.06
C GLY A 202 0.95 6.31 2.80
N VAL A 203 0.02 6.27 3.75
CA VAL A 203 -0.36 5.09 4.52
C VAL A 203 -1.89 4.93 4.44
N PRO A 204 -2.43 3.78 3.99
CA PRO A 204 -3.87 3.52 3.90
C PRO A 204 -4.48 3.42 5.30
N SER A 205 -5.79 3.54 5.45
CA SER A 205 -6.51 3.35 6.73
C SER A 205 -6.44 1.92 7.25
N SER A 206 -6.32 0.91 6.38
CA SER A 206 -6.19 -0.49 6.75
C SER A 206 -5.15 -1.20 5.89
N LEU A 207 -4.04 -1.62 6.51
CA LEU A 207 -3.00 -2.42 5.84
C LEU A 207 -3.55 -3.76 5.32
N HIS A 208 -4.57 -4.31 6.01
CA HIS A 208 -5.21 -5.56 5.59
C HIS A 208 -6.01 -5.38 4.30
N MET A 209 -6.89 -4.37 4.24
CA MET A 209 -7.69 -4.11 3.05
C MET A 209 -6.80 -3.73 1.87
N PHE A 210 -5.79 -2.88 2.12
CA PHE A 210 -4.80 -2.53 1.12
C PHE A 210 -4.08 -3.76 0.57
N GLY A 211 -3.63 -4.67 1.44
CA GLY A 211 -2.98 -5.92 1.02
C GLY A 211 -3.88 -6.81 0.16
N MET A 212 -5.19 -6.83 0.41
CA MET A 212 -6.16 -7.55 -0.44
C MET A 212 -6.30 -6.91 -1.83
N ASP A 213 -6.36 -5.58 -1.88
CA ASP A 213 -6.45 -4.84 -3.14
C ASP A 213 -5.20 -5.04 -4.01
N MET A 214 -4.03 -5.19 -3.37
CA MET A 214 -2.75 -5.38 -4.05
C MET A 214 -2.56 -6.76 -4.68
N LEU A 215 -3.37 -7.78 -4.33
CA LEU A 215 -3.19 -9.15 -4.84
C LEU A 215 -3.24 -9.24 -6.37
N ASN A 216 -4.10 -8.42 -7.00
CA ASN A 216 -4.30 -8.42 -8.45
C ASN A 216 -3.39 -7.42 -9.19
N LEU A 217 -2.62 -6.59 -8.46
CA LEU A 217 -1.83 -5.53 -9.05
C LEU A 217 -0.41 -6.02 -9.33
N LYS A 218 0.10 -5.75 -10.54
CA LYS A 218 1.51 -6.00 -10.87
C LYS A 218 2.40 -5.10 -9.99
N GLY A 219 3.31 -5.71 -9.22
CA GLY A 219 4.13 -5.00 -8.23
C GLY A 219 3.37 -4.61 -6.95
N GLY A 220 2.19 -5.18 -6.71
CA GLY A 220 1.40 -4.95 -5.51
C GLY A 220 2.09 -5.43 -4.22
N ALA A 221 2.92 -6.47 -4.28
CA ALA A 221 3.70 -6.92 -3.13
C ALA A 221 4.74 -5.88 -2.70
N CYS A 222 5.50 -5.29 -3.63
CA CYS A 222 6.36 -4.14 -3.32
C CYS A 222 5.57 -2.99 -2.68
N LEU A 223 4.44 -2.60 -3.27
CA LEU A 223 3.62 -1.50 -2.73
C LEU A 223 3.15 -1.78 -1.30
N LEU A 224 2.75 -3.01 -0.99
CA LEU A 224 2.38 -3.42 0.36
C LEU A 224 3.57 -3.31 1.33
N LEU A 225 4.75 -3.78 0.93
CA LEU A 225 5.96 -3.72 1.75
C LEU A 225 6.38 -2.27 2.02
N ASP A 226 6.41 -1.43 0.98
CA ASP A 226 6.74 0.00 1.08
C ASP A 226 5.78 0.75 2.00
N VAL A 227 4.48 0.43 1.91
CA VAL A 227 3.46 1.01 2.79
C VAL A 227 3.65 0.57 4.25
N ILE A 228 4.04 -0.68 4.49
CA ILE A 228 4.33 -1.15 5.86
C ILE A 228 5.52 -0.38 6.43
N GLU A 229 6.56 -0.13 5.63
CA GLU A 229 7.69 0.72 6.04
C GLU A 229 7.25 2.14 6.39
N ASN A 230 6.42 2.77 5.55
CA ASN A 230 5.83 4.08 5.84
C ASN A 230 5.00 4.07 7.14
N ALA A 231 4.36 2.95 7.47
CA ALA A 231 3.49 2.81 8.63
C ALA A 231 4.23 2.58 9.97
N ARG A 232 5.53 2.23 9.97
CA ARG A 232 6.29 1.84 11.19
C ARG A 232 6.30 2.89 12.31
N GLY A 233 6.07 4.17 12.00
CA GLY A 233 5.96 5.25 12.99
C GLY A 233 4.53 5.57 13.46
N THR A 234 3.50 4.92 12.89
CA THR A 234 2.08 5.27 13.12
C THR A 234 1.39 4.43 14.18
N GLY A 235 2.12 3.53 14.86
CA GLY A 235 1.56 2.57 15.82
C GLY A 235 0.84 1.39 15.17
N ARG A 236 0.94 1.24 13.85
CA ARG A 236 0.39 0.12 13.07
C ARG A 236 1.52 -0.84 12.77
N TYR A 237 1.41 -2.06 13.28
CA TYR A 237 2.54 -2.98 13.30
C TYR A 237 2.60 -3.84 12.04
N GLU A 238 1.53 -4.56 11.67
CA GLU A 238 1.51 -5.46 10.51
C GLU A 238 0.07 -5.70 10.01
N PRO A 239 -0.14 -6.01 8.72
CA PRO A 239 -1.43 -6.52 8.25
C PRO A 239 -1.70 -7.93 8.79
N GLN A 240 -2.95 -8.40 8.62
CA GLN A 240 -3.28 -9.80 8.88
C GLN A 240 -2.70 -10.71 7.78
N TRP A 241 -1.39 -10.95 7.84
CA TRP A 241 -0.62 -11.70 6.83
C TRP A 241 -1.24 -13.06 6.52
N TRP A 242 -1.66 -13.80 7.54
CA TRP A 242 -2.33 -15.09 7.33
C TRP A 242 -3.48 -15.00 6.34
N VAL A 243 -4.38 -14.03 6.52
CA VAL A 243 -5.57 -13.90 5.67
C VAL A 243 -5.16 -13.48 4.25
N ILE A 244 -4.23 -12.54 4.11
CA ILE A 244 -3.72 -12.09 2.80
C ILE A 244 -3.06 -13.25 2.04
N LEU A 245 -2.17 -14.00 2.69
CA LEU A 245 -1.44 -15.11 2.08
C LEU A 245 -2.38 -16.27 1.71
N VAL A 246 -3.38 -16.57 2.53
CA VAL A 246 -4.39 -17.58 2.20
C VAL A 246 -5.25 -17.15 1.01
N SER A 247 -5.66 -15.89 0.94
CA SER A 247 -6.35 -15.33 -0.23
C SER A 247 -5.46 -15.36 -1.48
N ALA A 248 -4.18 -15.03 -1.33
CA ALA A 248 -3.18 -15.10 -2.40
C ALA A 248 -3.03 -16.53 -2.95
N ILE A 249 -3.01 -17.53 -2.07
CA ILE A 249 -3.02 -18.96 -2.45
C ILE A 249 -4.31 -19.32 -3.17
N HIS A 250 -5.47 -18.90 -2.66
CA HIS A 250 -6.76 -19.20 -3.25
C HIS A 250 -6.90 -18.67 -4.68
N GLY A 251 -6.50 -17.41 -4.89
CA GLY A 251 -6.53 -16.70 -6.17
C GLY A 251 -5.34 -16.94 -7.11
N GLU A 252 -4.41 -17.82 -6.75
CA GLU A 252 -3.23 -18.17 -7.55
C GLU A 252 -2.28 -17.00 -7.85
N HIS A 253 -2.14 -16.08 -6.89
CA HIS A 253 -1.27 -14.91 -6.98
C HIS A 253 0.21 -15.26 -6.74
N ARG A 254 0.78 -16.08 -7.63
CA ARG A 254 2.15 -16.62 -7.52
C ARG A 254 3.22 -15.54 -7.38
N ASN A 255 3.21 -14.54 -8.25
CA ASN A 255 4.24 -13.49 -8.26
C ASN A 255 4.19 -12.65 -6.98
N PHE A 256 2.98 -12.36 -6.47
CA PHE A 256 2.80 -11.68 -5.19
C PHE A 256 3.41 -12.49 -4.05
N LEU A 257 3.10 -13.78 -3.97
CA LEU A 257 3.65 -14.66 -2.94
C LEU A 257 5.18 -14.75 -3.01
N GLU A 258 5.71 -14.94 -4.22
CA GLU A 258 7.15 -15.04 -4.48
C GLU A 258 7.89 -13.79 -3.97
N GLU A 259 7.42 -12.62 -4.37
CA GLU A 259 8.01 -11.33 -3.99
C GLU A 259 7.89 -11.04 -2.49
N ILE A 260 6.76 -11.38 -1.85
CA ILE A 260 6.61 -11.26 -0.40
C ILE A 260 7.61 -12.15 0.34
N PHE A 261 7.75 -13.42 -0.05
CA PHE A 261 8.65 -14.34 0.66
C PHE A 261 10.13 -14.08 0.38
N ASP A 262 10.47 -13.41 -0.73
CA ASP A 262 11.84 -12.94 -0.98
C ASP A 262 12.27 -11.85 0.00
N HIS A 263 11.33 -10.98 0.41
CA HIS A 263 11.62 -9.90 1.36
C HIS A 263 11.33 -10.28 2.81
N ARG A 264 10.40 -11.22 3.04
CA ARG A 264 9.91 -11.64 4.37
C ARG A 264 9.79 -13.16 4.49
N PRO A 265 10.91 -13.90 4.46
CA PRO A 265 10.91 -15.36 4.54
C PRO A 265 10.34 -15.90 5.86
N GLU A 266 10.36 -15.11 6.95
CA GLU A 266 9.79 -15.46 8.24
C GLU A 266 8.29 -15.77 8.17
N LEU A 267 7.56 -15.21 7.19
CA LEU A 267 6.13 -15.44 6.99
C LEU A 267 5.81 -16.87 6.55
N LEU A 268 6.80 -17.64 6.07
CA LEU A 268 6.62 -19.07 5.75
C LEU A 268 6.38 -19.93 6.99
N GLN A 269 6.76 -19.44 8.17
CA GLN A 269 6.58 -20.14 9.44
C GLN A 269 5.18 -19.93 10.03
N LEU A 270 4.33 -19.10 9.40
CA LEU A 270 2.99 -18.84 9.90
C LEU A 270 2.13 -20.11 9.92
N TRP A 271 1.40 -20.27 11.02
CA TRP A 271 0.46 -21.36 11.22
C TRP A 271 -0.79 -20.87 11.97
N ARG A 272 -1.88 -21.62 11.86
CA ARG A 272 -3.07 -21.46 12.68
C ARG A 272 -3.55 -22.79 13.24
N GLU A 273 -4.17 -22.72 14.42
CA GLU A 273 -4.93 -23.83 14.98
C GLU A 273 -6.24 -24.01 14.22
N SER A 274 -6.64 -25.26 14.03
CA SER A 274 -7.92 -25.62 13.45
C SER A 274 -8.58 -26.70 14.29
N LEU A 275 -9.90 -26.67 14.40
CA LEU A 275 -10.69 -27.71 15.08
C LEU A 275 -10.41 -29.13 14.54
N ALA A 276 -9.92 -29.24 13.30
CA ALA A 276 -9.63 -30.51 12.63
C ALA A 276 -8.13 -30.89 12.59
N SER A 277 -7.21 -29.98 12.96
CA SER A 277 -5.78 -30.25 12.90
C SER A 277 -5.00 -29.31 13.83
N PRO A 278 -4.04 -29.83 14.62
CA PRO A 278 -3.38 -29.04 15.67
C PRO A 278 -2.59 -27.85 15.12
N LYS A 279 -2.03 -27.93 13.91
CA LYS A 279 -1.35 -26.81 13.23
C LYS A 279 -1.52 -26.91 11.72
N VAL A 280 -2.16 -25.91 11.13
CA VAL A 280 -2.33 -25.77 9.67
C VAL A 280 -1.34 -24.73 9.16
N THR A 281 -0.48 -25.11 8.22
CA THR A 281 0.50 -24.24 7.56
C THR A 281 -0.01 -23.71 6.22
N LEU A 282 0.69 -22.72 5.64
CA LEU A 282 0.40 -22.24 4.27
C LEU A 282 0.56 -23.35 3.22
N PHE A 283 1.54 -24.25 3.40
CA PHE A 283 1.74 -25.41 2.54
C PHE A 283 0.53 -26.36 2.59
N ASP A 284 0.00 -26.63 3.78
CA ASP A 284 -1.20 -27.47 3.95
C ASP A 284 -2.40 -26.92 3.21
N ILE A 285 -2.58 -25.60 3.25
CA ILE A 285 -3.66 -24.91 2.54
C ILE A 285 -3.48 -25.03 1.03
N ALA A 286 -2.27 -24.78 0.52
CA ALA A 286 -1.97 -24.90 -0.90
C ALA A 286 -2.19 -26.33 -1.42
N VAL A 287 -1.78 -27.35 -0.65
CA VAL A 287 -2.02 -28.77 -0.99
C VAL A 287 -3.51 -29.11 -0.94
N LYS A 288 -4.22 -28.70 0.13
CA LYS A 288 -5.66 -28.96 0.30
C LYS A 288 -6.50 -28.33 -0.82
N LEU A 289 -6.11 -27.14 -1.29
CA LEU A 289 -6.76 -26.44 -2.40
C LEU A 289 -6.25 -26.88 -3.79
N ALA A 290 -5.38 -27.91 -3.86
CA ALA A 290 -4.77 -28.40 -5.09
C ALA A 290 -4.00 -27.32 -5.89
N ARG A 291 -3.43 -26.31 -5.22
CA ARG A 291 -2.60 -25.25 -5.80
C ARG A 291 -1.13 -25.69 -5.88
N PHE A 292 -0.86 -26.74 -6.66
CA PHE A 292 0.45 -27.42 -6.64
C PHE A 292 1.63 -26.54 -7.06
N GLN A 293 1.42 -25.59 -7.98
CA GLN A 293 2.47 -24.64 -8.38
C GLN A 293 2.84 -23.69 -7.24
N ILE A 294 1.86 -23.24 -6.46
CA ILE A 294 2.09 -22.41 -5.27
C ILE A 294 2.73 -23.24 -4.17
N ALA A 295 2.24 -24.46 -3.91
CA ALA A 295 2.86 -25.35 -2.94
C ALA A 295 4.33 -25.66 -3.30
N ALA A 296 4.66 -25.84 -4.57
CA ALA A 296 6.04 -25.98 -5.03
C ALA A 296 6.86 -24.69 -4.84
N LEU A 297 6.28 -23.51 -5.11
CA LEU A 297 6.92 -22.23 -4.79
C LEU A 297 7.24 -22.13 -3.29
N LEU A 298 6.28 -22.42 -2.43
CA LEU A 298 6.46 -22.38 -0.96
C LEU A 298 7.58 -23.33 -0.52
N VAL A 299 7.63 -24.55 -1.07
CA VAL A 299 8.72 -25.50 -0.81
C VAL A 299 10.08 -24.93 -1.20
N ARG A 300 10.19 -24.34 -2.41
CA ARG A 300 11.45 -23.74 -2.88
C ARG A 300 11.88 -22.54 -2.06
N LYS A 301 10.92 -21.76 -1.54
CA LYS A 301 11.20 -20.64 -0.62
C LYS A 301 11.54 -21.10 0.80
N GLY A 302 11.43 -22.40 1.10
CA GLY A 302 11.95 -22.98 2.35
C GLY A 302 10.93 -23.19 3.45
N VAL A 303 9.69 -23.61 3.13
CA VAL A 303 8.72 -24.04 4.17
C VAL A 303 9.37 -25.00 5.17
N PRO A 304 9.16 -24.83 6.50
CA PRO A 304 9.69 -25.76 7.48
C PRO A 304 9.28 -27.21 7.20
N LEU A 305 10.25 -28.12 7.18
CA LEU A 305 9.99 -29.56 7.06
C LEU A 305 9.81 -30.13 8.47
N HIS A 306 8.69 -30.80 8.70
CA HIS A 306 8.35 -31.36 10.00
C HIS A 306 8.55 -32.87 10.00
N ASP A 307 9.09 -33.38 11.12
CA ASP A 307 9.24 -34.81 11.31
C ASP A 307 7.91 -35.55 11.17
N ALA A 308 7.94 -36.58 10.35
CA ALA A 308 6.82 -37.48 10.15
C ALA A 308 6.82 -38.57 11.23
N PRO A 309 5.63 -38.95 11.72
CA PRO A 309 5.53 -40.09 12.61
C PRO A 309 5.96 -41.40 11.92
N ALA A 310 6.32 -42.40 12.73
CA ALA A 310 6.93 -43.65 12.25
C ALA A 310 6.01 -44.49 11.34
N ASP A 311 4.71 -44.22 11.37
CA ASP A 311 3.67 -44.84 10.56
C ASP A 311 3.64 -44.33 9.10
N TYR A 312 4.36 -43.26 8.78
CA TYR A 312 4.47 -42.74 7.41
C TYR A 312 5.50 -43.56 6.63
N TRP A 313 5.07 -44.68 6.06
CA TRP A 313 5.92 -45.56 5.25
C TRP A 313 5.18 -46.11 4.03
N PHE A 314 5.92 -46.49 2.99
CA PHE A 314 5.38 -47.21 1.83
C PHE A 314 6.24 -48.43 1.52
N ASN A 315 5.67 -49.43 0.84
CA ASN A 315 6.43 -50.56 0.33
C ASN A 315 7.09 -50.19 -0.99
N ASP A 316 8.40 -50.39 -1.10
CA ASP A 316 9.04 -50.47 -2.41
C ASP A 316 8.47 -51.65 -3.18
N GLY A 317 8.61 -51.67 -4.51
CA GLY A 317 8.12 -52.78 -5.34
C GLY A 317 8.71 -54.16 -5.00
N LYS A 318 9.60 -54.25 -3.99
CA LYS A 318 10.27 -55.43 -3.46
C LYS A 318 9.84 -55.75 -2.01
N MET A 319 8.70 -55.22 -1.55
CA MET A 319 8.10 -55.46 -0.22
C MET A 319 8.93 -54.94 0.96
N ARG A 320 9.86 -54.00 0.75
CA ARG A 320 10.59 -53.34 1.84
C ARG A 320 9.83 -52.11 2.30
N ARG A 321 9.64 -51.97 3.62
CA ARG A 321 9.08 -50.76 4.23
C ARG A 321 10.09 -49.62 4.16
N ILE A 322 9.73 -48.53 3.49
CA ILE A 322 10.49 -47.29 3.43
C ILE A 322 9.75 -46.23 4.23
N HIS A 323 10.37 -45.76 5.32
CA HIS A 323 9.87 -44.63 6.11
C HIS A 323 10.08 -43.31 5.35
N VAL A 324 9.10 -42.42 5.46
CA VAL A 324 9.14 -41.06 4.92
C VAL A 324 9.32 -40.12 6.10
N PRO A 325 10.48 -39.45 6.23
CA PRO A 325 10.85 -38.73 7.45
C PRO A 325 10.19 -37.36 7.56
N TYR A 326 9.61 -36.82 6.49
CA TYR A 326 9.01 -35.49 6.49
C TYR A 326 7.53 -35.53 6.11
N ARG A 327 6.71 -34.83 6.91
CA ARG A 327 5.25 -34.75 6.72
C ARG A 327 4.89 -34.15 5.37
N GLU A 328 5.66 -33.16 4.91
CA GLU A 328 5.46 -32.45 3.65
C GLU A 328 5.72 -33.37 2.45
N VAL A 329 6.73 -34.24 2.54
CA VAL A 329 7.01 -35.27 1.52
C VAL A 329 5.88 -36.28 1.46
N TRP A 330 5.38 -36.73 2.61
CA TRP A 330 4.24 -37.64 2.68
C TRP A 330 2.96 -37.01 2.09
N LYS A 331 2.66 -35.76 2.46
CA LYS A 331 1.51 -35.02 1.91
C LYS A 331 1.62 -34.83 0.41
N ALA A 332 2.80 -34.44 -0.09
CA ALA A 332 3.08 -34.30 -1.53
C ALA A 332 2.84 -35.62 -2.28
N PHE A 333 3.30 -36.73 -1.71
CA PHE A 333 3.15 -38.07 -2.27
C PHE A 333 1.68 -38.51 -2.42
N LEU A 334 0.81 -38.13 -1.49
CA LEU A 334 -0.62 -38.45 -1.52
C LEU A 334 -1.46 -37.54 -2.43
N THR A 335 -0.84 -36.54 -3.09
CA THR A 335 -1.57 -35.62 -3.98
C THR A 335 -1.87 -36.22 -5.35
N ARG A 336 -2.79 -35.59 -6.09
CA ARG A 336 -3.13 -35.95 -7.48
C ARG A 336 -2.06 -35.57 -8.51
N ALA A 337 -1.07 -34.76 -8.14
CA ALA A 337 0.01 -34.31 -9.02
C ALA A 337 1.36 -34.31 -8.27
N PRO A 338 1.84 -35.49 -7.85
CA PRO A 338 2.99 -35.61 -6.96
C PRO A 338 4.28 -35.10 -7.60
N GLY A 339 4.44 -35.17 -8.94
CA GLY A 339 5.67 -34.78 -9.63
C GLY A 339 6.15 -33.36 -9.34
N VAL A 340 5.27 -32.37 -9.48
CA VAL A 340 5.62 -30.94 -9.30
C VAL A 340 6.11 -30.64 -7.88
N LEU A 341 5.44 -31.24 -6.88
CA LEU A 341 5.80 -31.05 -5.47
C LEU A 341 7.03 -31.84 -5.07
N LEU A 342 7.14 -33.09 -5.53
CA LEU A 342 8.28 -33.95 -5.24
C LEU A 342 9.54 -33.40 -5.88
N ASP A 343 9.50 -32.88 -7.12
CA ASP A 343 10.67 -32.27 -7.74
C ASP A 343 11.13 -31.03 -6.95
N ALA A 344 10.21 -30.14 -6.56
CA ALA A 344 10.54 -28.99 -5.72
C ALA A 344 11.11 -29.39 -4.35
N LEU A 345 10.56 -30.45 -3.72
CA LEU A 345 11.07 -30.97 -2.45
C LEU A 345 12.46 -31.58 -2.63
N LEU A 346 12.68 -32.35 -3.69
CA LEU A 346 13.95 -33.05 -3.95
C LEU A 346 15.06 -32.15 -4.48
N GLU A 347 14.77 -30.90 -4.83
CA GLU A 347 15.74 -29.83 -5.12
C GLU A 347 16.38 -29.26 -3.85
N ARG A 348 15.68 -29.37 -2.71
CA ARG A 348 16.11 -28.81 -1.43
C ARG A 348 17.35 -29.50 -0.90
N PRO A 349 18.34 -28.75 -0.38
CA PRO A 349 19.58 -29.31 0.13
C PRO A 349 19.38 -30.33 1.24
N GLU A 350 18.37 -30.15 2.10
CA GLU A 350 18.02 -31.07 3.18
C GLU A 350 17.53 -32.44 2.67
N LEU A 351 17.09 -32.50 1.41
CA LEU A 351 16.55 -33.69 0.75
C LEU A 351 17.40 -34.14 -0.46
N ARG A 352 18.58 -33.54 -0.68
CA ARG A 352 19.44 -33.87 -1.83
C ARG A 352 20.05 -35.26 -1.73
N ASP A 353 20.54 -35.62 -0.55
CA ASP A 353 21.15 -36.93 -0.26
C ASP A 353 20.11 -37.97 0.18
N TYR A 354 18.84 -37.72 -0.16
CA TYR A 354 17.75 -38.58 0.21
C TYR A 354 17.87 -39.92 -0.52
N LYS A 355 18.32 -40.96 0.21
CA LYS A 355 18.63 -42.32 -0.30
C LYS A 355 17.51 -42.97 -1.13
N PHE A 356 16.28 -42.48 -1.04
CA PHE A 356 15.09 -43.05 -1.68
C PHE A 356 14.45 -42.11 -2.72
N LYS A 357 15.19 -41.10 -3.21
CA LYS A 357 14.73 -40.15 -4.24
C LYS A 357 14.18 -40.86 -5.48
N ASP A 358 14.88 -41.90 -5.94
CA ASP A 358 14.47 -42.67 -7.12
C ASP A 358 13.24 -43.55 -6.85
N ALA A 359 13.16 -44.17 -5.67
CA ALA A 359 12.01 -45.00 -5.28
C ALA A 359 10.73 -44.16 -5.12
N ILE A 360 10.84 -42.95 -4.56
CA ILE A 360 9.71 -42.00 -4.45
C ILE A 360 9.26 -41.54 -5.84
N ARG A 361 10.20 -41.19 -6.73
CA ARG A 361 9.91 -40.78 -8.11
C ARG A 361 9.24 -41.90 -8.89
N GLU A 362 9.79 -43.11 -8.85
CA GLU A 362 9.25 -44.27 -9.55
C GLU A 362 7.84 -44.63 -9.07
N ARG A 363 7.60 -44.57 -7.76
CA ARG A 363 6.28 -44.82 -7.18
C ARG A 363 5.27 -43.73 -7.54
N ALA A 364 5.68 -42.46 -7.53
CA ALA A 364 4.85 -41.34 -7.96
C ALA A 364 4.46 -41.45 -9.45
N MET A 365 5.38 -41.88 -10.33
CA MET A 365 5.08 -42.14 -11.74
C MET A 365 4.06 -43.28 -11.92
N ARG A 366 4.19 -44.37 -11.15
CA ARG A 366 3.20 -45.46 -11.18
C ARG A 366 1.82 -45.00 -10.71
N LEU A 367 1.75 -44.15 -9.68
CA LEU A 367 0.48 -43.59 -9.20
C LEU A 367 -0.18 -42.61 -10.19
N ASN A 368 0.62 -41.89 -10.99
CA ASN A 368 0.11 -41.03 -12.07
C ASN A 368 -0.34 -41.79 -13.31
N GLY A 369 0.29 -42.93 -13.63
CA GLY A 369 -0.07 -43.77 -14.79
C GLY A 369 -1.36 -44.57 -14.60
N PHE A 370 -1.71 -44.90 -13.36
CA PHE A 370 -3.01 -45.47 -12.99
C PHE A 370 -3.87 -44.35 -12.42
N GLY A 371 -4.60 -43.62 -13.29
CA GLY A 371 -5.57 -42.61 -12.85
C GLY A 371 -6.35 -43.10 -11.63
N LEU A 372 -6.22 -42.39 -10.51
CA LEU A 372 -6.75 -42.78 -9.20
C LEU A 372 -8.19 -43.29 -9.32
N SER A 373 -8.38 -44.61 -9.27
CA SER A 373 -9.71 -45.16 -9.00
C SER A 373 -10.01 -44.88 -7.53
N ALA A 374 -11.24 -44.47 -7.24
CA ALA A 374 -11.70 -44.05 -5.91
C ALA A 374 -11.50 -45.10 -4.79
N HIS A 375 -11.03 -46.31 -5.11
CA HIS A 375 -10.73 -47.35 -4.15
C HIS A 375 -9.39 -47.19 -3.41
N THR A 376 -8.36 -46.60 -4.03
CA THR A 376 -7.04 -46.47 -3.36
C THR A 376 -7.04 -45.40 -2.28
N THR A 377 -7.89 -44.37 -2.43
CA THR A 377 -8.14 -43.35 -1.40
C THR A 377 -8.77 -43.97 -0.14
N ARG A 378 -9.55 -45.05 -0.26
CA ARG A 378 -10.28 -45.67 0.85
C ARG A 378 -9.39 -46.48 1.80
N MET A 379 -8.23 -46.97 1.34
CA MET A 379 -7.27 -47.68 2.22
C MET A 379 -6.37 -46.74 3.02
N TYR A 380 -6.22 -45.48 2.62
CA TYR A 380 -5.39 -44.49 3.33
C TYR A 380 -6.21 -43.50 4.18
N THR A 381 -7.54 -43.55 4.14
CA THR A 381 -8.45 -42.85 5.07
C THR A 381 -8.65 -43.58 6.41
N GLY A 382 -7.64 -44.33 6.86
CA GLY A 382 -7.58 -44.92 8.20
C GLY A 382 -7.48 -43.90 9.34
N PHE A 383 -7.50 -42.60 9.04
CA PHE A 383 -7.78 -41.52 9.98
C PHE A 383 -9.21 -41.00 9.75
N ARG A 384 -10.18 -41.77 10.24
CA ARG A 384 -11.43 -41.22 10.77
C ARG A 384 -11.28 -41.12 12.28
N SER A 385 -10.95 -39.93 12.76
CA SER A 385 -11.50 -39.23 13.94
C SER A 385 -10.62 -38.03 14.26
#